data_AF-Q2FNX0-F1
#
_entry.id   AF-Q2FNX0-F1
#
_cell.length_a   1.000
_cell.length_b   1.000
_cell.length_c   1.000
_cell.angle_alpha   90.00
_cell.angle_beta   90.00
_cell.angle_gamma   90.00
#
_symmetry.space_group_name_H-M   'P 1'
#
loop_
_entity.id
_entity.type
_entity.pdbx_description
1 polymer ?
#
loop_
_entity_poly.entity_id
_entity_poly.type
_entity_poly.pdbx_seq_one_letter_code
_entity_poly.pdbx_strand_id
1 'polypeptide(L)'
;MLENNEYEKVLKTLYEKSLILENMSDFHPDLSFWYFDAMAHLDYTISLFAYNADSPRNMLSREYMKCRKDKTLEGNLARFDGFMNWLRQNHPDEYEKFPLFIQKIYDPSDMASYRSFRIVLDPNDKKPTPPAVLMMMIDEVFDKAYLASIYNGSSMAHLYAQYMDTC
;
A
#
# COMPACT_ATOMS: atom_id res chain seq x y z
N MET A 1 21.30 19.85 18.36
CA MET A 1 20.58 18.69 18.95
C MET A 1 19.50 18.33 17.98
N LEU A 2 19.66 17.20 17.29
CA LEU A 2 18.61 16.62 16.45
C LEU A 2 17.44 16.31 17.39
N GLU A 3 16.40 17.13 17.36
CA GLU A 3 15.12 16.73 17.91
C GLU A 3 14.80 15.35 17.31
N ASN A 4 14.51 14.38 18.19
CA ASN A 4 14.19 13.01 17.82
C ASN A 4 13.16 13.01 16.68
N ASN A 5 13.58 12.76 15.45
CA ASN A 5 12.67 12.73 14.33
C ASN A 5 11.79 11.50 14.48
N GLU A 6 10.55 11.68 14.95
CA GLU A 6 9.63 10.57 15.19
C GLU A 6 9.37 9.76 13.93
N TYR A 7 9.45 10.39 12.75
CA TYR A 7 9.32 9.70 11.46
C TYR A 7 10.49 8.78 11.15
N GLU A 8 11.71 9.06 11.62
CA GLU A 8 12.82 8.12 11.50
C GLU A 8 12.56 6.84 12.32
N LYS A 9 11.92 6.97 13.48
CA LYS A 9 11.52 5.81 14.29
C LYS A 9 10.43 5.00 13.60
N VAL A 10 9.43 5.67 13.01
CA VAL A 10 8.39 5.02 12.19
C VAL A 10 9.03 4.26 11.03
N LEU A 11 9.95 4.89 10.32
CA LEU A 11 10.65 4.27 9.20
C LEU A 11 11.46 3.06 9.63
N LYS A 12 12.18 3.18 10.76
CA LYS A 12 12.91 2.07 11.35
C LYS A 12 11.97 0.90 11.69
N THR A 13 10.80 1.18 12.27
CA THR A 13 9.79 0.15 12.54
C THR A 13 9.32 -0.55 11.26
N LEU A 14 9.07 0.18 10.17
CA LEU A 14 8.73 -0.42 8.88
C LEU A 14 9.81 -1.41 8.40
N TYR A 15 11.09 -1.06 8.56
CA TYR A 15 12.20 -1.94 8.15
C TYR A 15 12.49 -3.09 9.11
N GLU A 16 12.14 -2.95 10.39
CA GLU A 16 12.28 -4.01 11.40
C GLU A 16 11.13 -5.01 11.35
N LYS A 17 9.98 -4.63 10.78
CA LYS A 17 8.90 -5.57 10.47
C LYS A 17 9.42 -6.56 9.42
N SER A 18 9.22 -7.83 9.70
CA SER A 18 9.71 -8.89 8.83
C SER A 18 8.59 -9.87 8.51
N LEU A 19 8.59 -10.28 7.24
CA LEU A 19 7.74 -11.34 6.68
C LEU A 19 8.34 -12.69 7.08
N ILE A 20 8.48 -12.96 8.38
CA ILE A 20 9.34 -14.06 8.89
C ILE A 20 8.86 -15.46 8.46
N LEU A 21 7.68 -15.61 7.86
CA LEU A 21 7.06 -16.92 7.63
C LEU A 21 6.72 -17.25 6.18
N GLU A 22 7.11 -16.41 5.21
CA GLU A 22 6.52 -16.47 3.87
C GLU A 22 7.59 -16.55 2.78
N ASN A 23 7.60 -17.64 2.01
CA ASN A 23 8.35 -17.67 0.75
C ASN A 23 7.58 -16.79 -0.24
N MET A 24 8.17 -15.66 -0.66
CA MET A 24 7.51 -14.73 -1.59
C MET A 24 7.09 -15.39 -2.91
N SER A 25 7.64 -16.55 -3.28
CA SER A 25 7.18 -17.31 -4.45
C SER A 25 5.75 -17.85 -4.32
N ASP A 26 5.22 -17.93 -3.10
CA ASP A 26 3.89 -18.48 -2.83
C ASP A 26 2.80 -17.41 -2.95
N PHE A 27 3.18 -16.13 -3.11
CA PHE A 27 2.22 -15.06 -3.29
C PHE A 27 1.60 -15.05 -4.68
N HIS A 28 0.34 -14.60 -4.74
CA HIS A 28 -0.30 -14.33 -6.01
C HIS A 28 0.41 -13.14 -6.68
N PRO A 29 0.82 -13.26 -7.96
CA PRO A 29 1.68 -12.27 -8.61
C PRO A 29 1.05 -10.87 -8.64
N ASP A 30 -0.23 -10.77 -8.99
CA ASP A 30 -0.89 -9.46 -9.09
C ASP A 30 -1.24 -8.87 -7.71
N LEU A 31 -1.71 -9.68 -6.75
CA LEU A 31 -2.04 -9.19 -5.41
C LEU A 31 -0.78 -8.79 -4.63
N SER A 32 0.31 -9.56 -4.79
CA SER A 32 1.61 -9.17 -4.22
C SER A 32 2.17 -7.91 -4.85
N PHE A 33 1.96 -7.69 -6.15
CA PHE A 33 2.34 -6.42 -6.77
C PHE A 33 1.72 -5.24 -6.02
N TRP A 34 0.42 -5.28 -5.74
CA TRP A 34 -0.30 -4.22 -5.02
C TRP A 34 0.09 -4.10 -3.55
N TYR A 35 0.40 -5.22 -2.89
CA TYR A 35 1.00 -5.22 -1.56
C TYR A 35 2.34 -4.46 -1.53
N PHE A 36 3.26 -4.80 -2.44
CA PHE A 36 4.54 -4.11 -2.57
C PHE A 36 4.38 -2.65 -3.02
N ASP A 37 3.32 -2.34 -3.77
CA ASP A 37 3.00 -0.99 -4.20
C ASP A 37 2.63 -0.10 -3.01
N ALA A 38 1.69 -0.58 -2.18
CA ALA A 38 1.27 0.09 -0.98
C ALA A 38 2.44 0.28 0.01
N MET A 39 3.29 -0.73 0.18
CA MET A 39 4.52 -0.60 0.99
C MET A 39 5.48 0.44 0.44
N ALA A 40 5.69 0.50 -0.88
CA ALA A 40 6.59 1.48 -1.48
C ALA A 40 6.05 2.91 -1.31
N HIS A 41 4.74 3.11 -1.46
CA HIS A 41 4.08 4.37 -1.17
C HIS A 41 4.19 4.77 0.31
N LEU A 42 4.04 3.81 1.22
CA LEU A 42 4.19 4.03 2.66
C LEU A 42 5.63 4.40 3.03
N ASP A 43 6.63 3.64 2.57
CA ASP A 43 8.06 3.92 2.76
C ASP A 43 8.42 5.31 2.23
N TYR A 44 7.98 5.65 1.02
CA TYR A 44 8.25 6.95 0.41
C TYR A 44 7.61 8.09 1.20
N THR A 45 6.37 7.91 1.66
CA THR A 45 5.65 8.90 2.47
C THR A 45 6.39 9.16 3.78
N ILE A 46 6.77 8.12 4.51
CA ILE A 46 7.51 8.26 5.77
C ILE A 46 8.88 8.89 5.51
N SER A 47 9.57 8.49 4.45
CA SER A 47 10.90 9.00 4.09
C SER A 47 10.90 10.49 3.73
N LEU A 48 9.81 11.00 3.14
CA LEU A 48 9.62 12.44 2.90
C LEU A 48 9.43 13.25 4.18
N PHE A 49 8.87 12.66 5.23
CA PHE A 49 8.77 13.30 6.54
C PHE A 49 10.05 13.13 7.38
N ALA A 50 10.78 12.04 7.18
CA ALA A 50 12.02 11.75 7.88
C ALA A 50 13.24 12.51 7.32
N TYR A 51 13.30 12.69 5.99
CA TYR A 51 14.47 13.23 5.31
C TYR A 51 14.11 14.32 4.29
N ASN A 52 15.09 15.11 3.90
CA ASN A 52 14.95 16.10 2.84
C ASN A 52 14.48 15.43 1.51
N ALA A 53 13.58 16.09 0.78
CA ALA A 53 13.04 15.58 -0.49
C ALA A 53 14.12 15.35 -1.58
N ASP A 54 15.23 16.09 -1.50
CA ASP A 54 16.40 15.98 -2.39
C ASP A 54 17.52 15.12 -1.79
N SER A 55 17.25 14.40 -0.69
CA SER A 55 18.18 13.38 -0.23
C SER A 55 18.31 12.27 -1.28
N PRO A 56 19.50 11.64 -1.43
CA PRO A 56 19.70 10.55 -2.37
C PRO A 56 18.65 9.44 -2.23
N ARG A 57 18.23 9.13 -1.00
CA ARG A 57 17.14 8.20 -0.70
C ARG A 57 15.83 8.59 -1.39
N ASN A 58 15.33 9.81 -1.12
CA ASN A 58 14.05 10.26 -1.68
C ASN A 58 14.11 10.50 -3.19
N MET A 59 15.27 10.86 -3.75
CA MET A 59 15.47 10.97 -5.19
C MET A 59 15.40 9.60 -5.88
N LEU A 60 16.13 8.60 -5.36
CA LEU A 60 16.13 7.25 -5.92
C LEU A 60 14.78 6.56 -5.76
N SER A 61 14.14 6.68 -4.60
CA SER A 61 12.79 6.15 -4.39
C SER A 61 11.79 6.78 -5.37
N ARG A 62 11.91 8.07 -5.70
CA ARG A 62 11.05 8.72 -6.69
C ARG A 62 11.19 8.10 -8.08
N GLU A 63 12.40 7.79 -8.53
CA GLU A 63 12.60 7.11 -9.82
C GLU A 63 12.02 5.70 -9.81
N TYR A 64 12.21 4.96 -8.71
CA TYR A 64 11.57 3.65 -8.53
C TYR A 64 10.03 3.74 -8.60
N MET A 65 9.42 4.73 -7.94
CA MET A 65 7.97 4.92 -7.94
C MET A 65 7.41 5.28 -9.33
N LYS A 66 8.17 6.00 -10.17
CA LYS A 66 7.77 6.25 -11.57
C LYS A 66 7.65 4.94 -12.35
N CYS A 67 8.67 4.08 -12.28
CA CYS A 67 8.64 2.78 -12.94
C CYS A 67 7.50 1.89 -12.42
N ARG A 68 7.21 1.93 -11.12
CA ARG A 68 6.06 1.21 -10.55
C ARG A 68 4.74 1.70 -11.11
N LYS A 69 4.56 3.02 -11.19
CA LYS A 69 3.35 3.63 -11.76
C LYS A 69 3.11 3.21 -13.20
N ASP A 70 4.16 3.07 -14.01
CA ASP A 70 3.98 2.60 -15.39
C ASP A 70 3.48 1.14 -15.42
N LYS A 71 4.00 0.29 -14.52
CA LYS A 71 3.55 -1.10 -14.39
C LYS A 71 2.10 -1.25 -13.94
N THR A 72 1.55 -0.30 -13.16
CA THR A 72 0.14 -0.37 -12.76
C THR A 72 -0.82 -0.31 -13.95
N LEU A 73 -0.34 0.15 -15.11
CA LEU A 73 -1.13 0.27 -16.34
C LEU A 73 -1.06 -0.99 -17.22
N GLU A 74 -0.31 -2.02 -16.81
CA GLU A 74 -0.08 -3.23 -17.60
C GLU A 74 -1.08 -4.33 -17.27
N GLY A 75 -1.67 -4.95 -18.30
CA GLY A 75 -2.47 -6.17 -18.18
C GLY A 75 -3.56 -6.12 -17.09
N ASN A 76 -3.59 -7.15 -16.25
CA ASN A 76 -4.57 -7.27 -15.16
C ASN A 76 -4.40 -6.21 -14.07
N LEU A 77 -3.20 -5.63 -13.91
CA LEU A 77 -2.94 -4.64 -12.88
C LEU A 77 -3.80 -3.39 -13.11
N ALA A 78 -3.99 -2.97 -14.35
CA ALA A 78 -4.82 -1.80 -14.69
C ALA A 78 -6.29 -1.91 -14.23
N ARG A 79 -6.76 -3.12 -13.90
CA ARG A 79 -8.14 -3.40 -13.48
C ARG A 79 -8.33 -3.45 -11.97
N PHE A 80 -7.27 -3.19 -11.19
CA PHE A 80 -7.32 -3.32 -9.73
C PHE A 80 -8.32 -2.38 -9.05
N ASP A 81 -8.45 -1.13 -9.50
CA ASP A 81 -9.46 -0.18 -8.98
C ASP A 81 -10.88 -0.75 -9.14
N GLY A 82 -11.14 -1.37 -10.28
CA GLY A 82 -12.41 -2.04 -10.55
C GLY A 82 -12.61 -3.27 -9.67
N PHE A 83 -11.55 -4.07 -9.47
CA PHE A 83 -11.57 -5.21 -8.56
C PHE A 83 -11.90 -4.80 -7.12
N MET A 84 -11.23 -3.77 -6.58
CA MET A 84 -11.48 -3.25 -5.24
C MET A 84 -12.93 -2.77 -5.08
N ASN A 85 -13.48 -2.11 -6.09
CA ASN A 85 -14.86 -1.67 -6.10
C ASN A 85 -15.86 -2.83 -6.16
N TRP A 86 -15.59 -3.83 -7.00
CA TRP A 86 -16.40 -5.03 -7.09
C TRP A 86 -16.37 -5.82 -5.78
N LEU A 87 -15.20 -5.96 -5.15
CA LEU A 87 -15.01 -6.64 -3.87
C LEU A 87 -15.82 -5.94 -2.77
N ARG A 88 -15.74 -4.62 -2.67
CA ARG A 88 -16.52 -3.82 -1.72
C ARG A 88 -18.04 -4.06 -1.84
N GLN A 89 -18.55 -4.25 -3.06
CA GLN A 89 -19.98 -4.39 -3.32
C GLN A 89 -20.49 -5.83 -3.13
N ASN A 90 -19.68 -6.82 -3.49
CA ASN A 90 -20.12 -8.22 -3.60
C ASN A 90 -19.55 -9.13 -2.49
N HIS A 91 -18.40 -8.76 -1.93
CA HIS A 91 -17.64 -9.54 -0.94
C HIS A 91 -17.04 -8.59 0.13
N PRO A 92 -17.87 -7.85 0.88
CA PRO A 92 -17.40 -6.83 1.82
C PRO A 92 -16.51 -7.40 2.93
N ASP A 93 -16.73 -8.65 3.33
CA ASP A 93 -15.95 -9.41 4.30
C ASP A 93 -14.50 -9.66 3.83
N GLU A 94 -14.31 -9.85 2.53
CA GLU A 94 -12.98 -9.97 1.92
C GLU A 94 -12.35 -8.58 1.72
N TYR A 95 -13.15 -7.58 1.33
CA TYR A 95 -12.69 -6.19 1.21
C TYR A 95 -12.13 -5.63 2.52
N GLU A 96 -12.78 -5.93 3.65
CA GLU A 96 -12.37 -5.48 4.98
C GLU A 96 -11.01 -6.04 5.43
N LYS A 97 -10.48 -7.10 4.78
CA LYS A 97 -9.13 -7.62 5.05
C LYS A 97 -8.03 -6.70 4.55
N PHE A 98 -8.31 -5.81 3.59
CA PHE A 98 -7.31 -4.85 3.13
C PHE A 98 -7.03 -3.80 4.22
N PRO A 99 -5.80 -3.27 4.31
CA PRO A 99 -5.50 -2.11 5.14
C PRO A 99 -6.47 -0.96 4.88
N LEU A 100 -6.89 -0.26 5.93
CA LEU A 100 -7.92 0.77 5.84
C LEU A 100 -7.49 1.90 4.90
N PHE A 101 -6.22 2.29 4.92
CA PHE A 101 -5.74 3.33 4.01
C PHE A 101 -5.77 2.89 2.54
N ILE A 102 -5.59 1.59 2.25
CA ILE A 102 -5.72 1.04 0.89
C ILE A 102 -7.19 1.07 0.47
N GLN A 103 -8.09 0.60 1.35
CA GLN A 103 -9.53 0.66 1.11
C GLN A 103 -9.96 2.07 0.70
N LYS A 104 -9.55 3.09 1.48
CA LYS A 104 -9.85 4.49 1.20
C LYS A 104 -9.27 5.00 -0.11
N ILE A 105 -8.01 4.67 -0.44
CA ILE A 105 -7.38 5.12 -1.68
C ILE A 105 -8.13 4.61 -2.92
N TYR A 106 -8.70 3.41 -2.85
CA TYR A 106 -9.45 2.80 -3.95
C TYR A 106 -10.98 2.98 -3.85
N ASP A 107 -11.48 3.68 -2.82
CA ASP A 107 -12.89 4.06 -2.74
C ASP A 107 -13.14 5.34 -3.55
N PRO A 108 -13.98 5.31 -4.60
CA PRO A 108 -14.28 6.50 -5.40
C PRO A 108 -15.01 7.60 -4.61
N SER A 109 -15.50 7.29 -3.42
CA SER A 109 -16.23 8.23 -2.53
C SER A 109 -15.31 8.89 -1.49
N ASP A 110 -14.09 8.38 -1.31
CA ASP A 110 -13.10 8.94 -0.39
C ASP A 110 -12.14 9.88 -1.13
N MET A 111 -11.51 10.80 -0.40
CA MET A 111 -10.57 11.77 -0.97
C MET A 111 -9.11 11.28 -0.89
N ALA A 112 -8.87 10.18 -0.17
CA ALA A 112 -7.57 9.58 -0.01
C ALA A 112 -7.00 9.15 -1.37
N SER A 113 -5.72 9.42 -1.59
CA SER A 113 -5.08 9.12 -2.88
C SER A 113 -3.56 9.12 -2.75
N TYR A 114 -2.89 8.45 -3.70
CA TYR A 114 -1.47 8.65 -3.93
C TYR A 114 -1.23 9.95 -4.71
N ARG A 115 -0.64 10.97 -4.06
CA ARG A 115 -0.35 12.27 -4.68
C ARG A 115 1.15 12.52 -4.73
N SER A 116 1.70 12.60 -5.95
CA SER A 116 3.16 12.63 -6.12
C SER A 116 3.84 11.47 -5.36
N PHE A 117 3.22 10.28 -5.43
CA PHE A 117 3.61 9.05 -4.75
C PHE A 117 3.48 9.03 -3.22
N ARG A 118 3.04 10.11 -2.57
CA ARG A 118 2.79 10.07 -1.11
C ARG A 118 1.34 9.69 -0.83
N ILE A 119 1.11 9.01 0.29
CA ILE A 119 -0.23 8.78 0.83
C ILE A 119 -0.75 10.12 1.35
N VAL A 120 -1.88 10.57 0.80
CA VAL A 120 -2.61 11.75 1.28
C VAL A 120 -4.02 11.29 1.65
N LEU A 121 -4.38 11.42 2.93
CA LEU A 121 -5.70 11.00 3.43
C LEU A 121 -6.77 12.08 3.19
N ASP A 122 -6.44 13.34 3.47
CA ASP A 122 -7.28 14.49 3.14
C ASP A 122 -6.41 15.52 2.41
N PRO A 123 -6.71 15.86 1.14
CA PRO A 123 -5.93 16.83 0.40
C PRO A 123 -6.10 18.28 0.85
N ASN A 124 -7.12 18.58 1.65
CA ASN A 124 -7.32 19.89 2.24
C ASN A 124 -6.50 20.06 3.51
N ASP A 125 -6.08 18.96 4.15
CA ASP A 125 -5.17 19.02 5.27
C ASP A 125 -3.73 19.27 4.77
N LYS A 126 -3.14 20.35 5.28
CA LYS A 126 -1.78 20.76 4.96
C LYS A 126 -0.76 20.24 5.97
N LYS A 127 -1.22 19.61 7.05
CA LYS A 127 -0.36 19.03 8.08
C LYS A 127 0.23 17.71 7.59
N PRO A 128 1.47 17.38 8.01
CA PRO A 128 1.99 16.04 7.79
C PRO A 128 1.14 15.00 8.52
N THR A 129 1.04 13.80 7.95
CA THR A 129 0.35 12.68 8.60
C THR A 129 1.01 12.37 9.94
N PRO A 130 0.27 12.31 11.05
CA PRO A 130 0.86 12.04 12.36
C PRO A 130 1.64 10.72 12.39
N PRO A 131 2.79 10.63 13.10
CA PRO A 131 3.57 9.40 13.22
C PRO A 131 2.76 8.19 13.69
N ALA A 132 1.84 8.39 14.64
CA ALA A 132 0.96 7.33 15.15
C ALA A 132 0.03 6.74 14.08
N VAL A 133 -0.43 7.57 13.13
CA VAL A 133 -1.26 7.12 11.99
C VAL A 133 -0.41 6.29 11.03
N LEU A 134 0.84 6.69 10.78
CA LEU A 134 1.76 5.92 9.94
C LEU A 134 2.14 4.58 10.58
N MET A 135 2.32 4.54 11.91
CA MET A 135 2.52 3.27 12.64
C MET A 135 1.32 2.33 12.47
N MET A 136 0.10 2.85 12.57
CA MET A 136 -1.12 2.07 12.32
C MET A 136 -1.15 1.52 10.88
N MET A 137 -0.81 2.33 9.88
CA MET A 137 -0.71 1.85 8.49
C MET A 137 0.33 0.73 8.35
N ILE A 138 1.49 0.84 9.04
CA ILE A 138 2.49 -0.25 9.06
C ILE A 138 1.86 -1.50 9.68
N ASP A 139 1.21 -1.40 10.83
CA ASP A 139 0.59 -2.56 11.48
C ASP A 139 -0.48 -3.22 10.61
N GLU A 140 -1.30 -2.44 9.89
CA GLU A 140 -2.30 -2.95 8.96
C GLU A 140 -1.69 -3.68 7.76
N VAL A 141 -0.63 -3.15 7.14
CA VAL A 141 0.04 -3.81 6.01
C VAL A 141 0.63 -5.15 6.40
N PHE A 142 1.08 -5.29 7.65
CA PHE A 142 1.63 -6.54 8.17
C PHE A 142 0.60 -7.36 8.96
N ASP A 143 -0.70 -7.05 8.83
CA ASP A 143 -1.74 -7.85 9.45
C ASP A 143 -1.79 -9.26 8.84
N LYS A 144 -2.02 -10.26 9.71
CA LYS A 144 -1.97 -11.67 9.30
C LYS A 144 -3.12 -12.05 8.36
N ALA A 145 -4.31 -11.49 8.55
CA ALA A 145 -5.45 -11.79 7.68
C ALA A 145 -5.23 -11.18 6.29
N TYR A 146 -4.66 -9.97 6.24
CA TYR A 146 -4.29 -9.35 4.96
C TYR A 146 -3.19 -10.14 4.24
N LEU A 147 -2.08 -10.45 4.92
CA LEU A 147 -0.97 -11.22 4.35
C LEU A 147 -1.45 -12.60 3.87
N ALA A 148 -2.25 -13.32 4.65
CA ALA A 148 -2.82 -14.59 4.22
C ALA A 148 -3.73 -14.45 2.98
N SER A 149 -4.36 -13.29 2.77
CA SER A 149 -5.21 -13.05 1.60
C SER A 149 -4.42 -12.93 0.30
N ILE A 150 -3.17 -12.48 0.32
CA ILE A 150 -2.39 -12.27 -0.93
C ILE A 150 -1.70 -13.55 -1.45
N TYR A 151 -1.86 -14.69 -0.77
CA TYR A 151 -1.32 -15.97 -1.20
C TYR A 151 -2.03 -16.58 -2.41
N ASN A 152 -1.29 -17.38 -3.18
CA ASN A 152 -1.90 -18.27 -4.15
C ASN A 152 -2.86 -19.25 -3.46
N GLY A 153 -4.03 -19.46 -4.08
CA GLY A 153 -5.06 -20.35 -3.55
C GLY A 153 -5.86 -19.80 -2.37
N SER A 154 -5.60 -18.57 -1.92
CA SER A 154 -6.45 -17.90 -0.93
C SER A 154 -7.87 -17.63 -1.48
N SER A 155 -8.85 -17.37 -0.64
CA SER A 155 -10.19 -16.94 -1.09
C SER A 155 -10.09 -15.69 -1.98
N MET A 156 -9.28 -14.72 -1.59
CA MET A 156 -9.02 -13.49 -2.35
C MET A 156 -8.44 -13.77 -3.74
N ALA A 157 -7.50 -14.71 -3.88
CA ALA A 157 -6.92 -15.05 -5.17
C ALA A 157 -7.97 -15.64 -6.13
N HIS A 158 -8.88 -16.47 -5.61
CA HIS A 158 -10.00 -17.00 -6.41
C HIS A 158 -10.97 -15.90 -6.83
N LEU A 159 -11.30 -14.97 -5.92
CA LEU A 159 -12.15 -13.82 -6.23
C LEU A 159 -11.51 -12.88 -7.25
N TYR A 160 -10.20 -12.66 -7.15
CA TYR A 160 -9.43 -11.89 -8.12
C TYR A 160 -9.49 -12.53 -9.51
N ALA A 161 -9.23 -13.84 -9.61
CA ALA A 161 -9.35 -14.56 -10.87
C ALA A 161 -10.77 -14.50 -11.45
N GLN A 162 -11.79 -14.72 -10.61
CA GLN A 162 -13.20 -14.60 -11.01
C GLN A 162 -13.53 -13.22 -11.59
N TYR A 163 -13.07 -12.15 -10.94
CA TYR A 163 -13.25 -10.79 -11.44
C TYR A 163 -12.49 -10.57 -12.76
N MET A 164 -11.27 -11.09 -12.88
CA MET A 164 -10.46 -10.94 -14.08
C MET A 164 -11.10 -11.64 -15.29
N ASP A 165 -11.75 -12.78 -15.09
CA ASP A 165 -12.47 -13.53 -16.13
C ASP A 165 -13.78 -12.88 -16.59
N THR A 166 -14.37 -11.99 -15.78
CA THR A 166 -15.70 -11.41 -16.03
C THR A 166 -15.69 -10.01 -16.67
N CYS A 167 -14.53 -9.36 -16.80
CA CYS A 167 -14.38 -8.08 -17.52
C CYS A 167 -13.17 -8.10 -18.46
#